data_AF-A0A1C4WME4-F1
#
_entry.id   AF-A0A1C4WME4-F1
#
_cell.length_a   1.000
_cell.length_b   1.000
_cell.length_c   1.000
_cell.angle_alpha   90.00
_cell.angle_beta   90.00
_cell.angle_gamma   90.00
#
_symmetry.space_group_name_H-M   'P 1'
#
loop_
_entity.id
_entity.type
_entity.pdbx_description
1 polymer ?
#
loop_
_entity_poly.entity_id
_entity_poly.type
_entity_poly.pdbx_seq_one_letter_code
_entity_poly.pdbx_strand_id
1 'polypeptide(L)'
;MTVGARWWRAARARIADAWRDLVVDLPVSPPPQPAPPPPSPARPTQLRDAAGAIVVPARGYVFQFTVHATLTWTGTGLSTDLLGWHVRQVRPRAILRLTRLAAAAARTFPPHQAGELEVALQRAVAGQPPWQFRDGDTELTCRVDVWVRLDEAVRQALLPYSEQLVNLEGQYEVQLRRAECVEQLNRRWVDLLEEFTAGPVSGAVDRETREALDDAARRMAEDQRAAAEWSGELLRQRQRDRDVFWPLLAVDVPSPAAGGGVPAQPGPASEPAADDSATEPVRPGEAGPETTGAGS
;
A
#
# COMPACT_ATOMS: atom_id res chain seq x y z
N MET A 1 56.28 16.19 -16.85
CA MET A 1 55.25 17.16 -16.39
C MET A 1 54.96 16.94 -14.90
N THR A 2 55.55 17.71 -13.98
CA THR A 2 55.16 17.70 -12.54
C THR A 2 55.65 18.98 -11.84
N VAL A 3 54.91 20.08 -11.98
CA VAL A 3 55.14 21.32 -11.19
C VAL A 3 53.90 21.73 -10.38
N GLY A 4 52.70 21.19 -10.69
CA GLY A 4 51.43 21.58 -10.06
C GLY A 4 51.10 20.98 -8.68
N ALA A 5 51.89 20.05 -8.13
CA ALA A 5 51.54 19.34 -6.88
C ALA A 5 52.31 19.78 -5.61
N ARG A 6 53.30 20.68 -5.76
CA ARG A 6 54.08 21.22 -4.61
C ARG A 6 53.52 22.53 -4.07
N TRP A 7 52.93 23.38 -4.91
CA TRP A 7 52.41 24.68 -4.47
C TRP A 7 51.15 24.55 -3.58
N TRP A 8 50.29 23.56 -3.84
CA TRP A 8 49.07 23.33 -3.04
C TRP A 8 49.32 22.84 -1.60
N ARG A 9 50.44 22.15 -1.33
CA ARG A 9 50.77 21.67 0.02
C ARG A 9 51.36 22.76 0.91
N ALA A 10 52.14 23.68 0.35
CA ALA A 10 52.69 24.82 1.09
C ALA A 10 51.62 25.84 1.48
N ALA A 11 50.60 26.05 0.62
CA ALA A 11 49.48 26.93 0.92
C ALA A 11 48.61 26.41 2.08
N ARG A 12 48.41 25.09 2.16
CA ARG A 12 47.55 24.46 3.19
C ARG A 12 48.16 24.50 4.60
N ALA A 13 49.49 24.41 4.71
CA ALA A 13 50.18 24.50 5.99
C ALA A 13 50.10 25.92 6.59
N ARG A 14 50.27 26.96 5.77
CA ARG A 14 50.18 28.35 6.22
C ARG A 14 48.78 28.76 6.68
N ILE A 15 47.74 28.21 6.05
CA ILE A 15 46.36 28.42 6.51
C ILE A 15 46.15 27.72 7.85
N ALA A 16 46.62 26.49 8.03
CA ALA A 16 46.43 25.75 9.28
C ALA A 16 47.17 26.36 10.50
N ASP A 17 48.31 27.01 10.29
CA ASP A 17 49.06 27.68 11.36
C ASP A 17 48.44 29.03 11.73
N ALA A 18 48.01 29.83 10.73
CA ALA A 18 47.31 31.09 10.97
C ALA A 18 45.95 30.91 11.67
N TRP A 19 45.27 29.79 11.43
CA TRP A 19 44.03 29.43 12.15
C TRP A 19 44.29 28.97 13.60
N ARG A 20 45.50 28.50 13.93
CA ARG A 20 45.84 28.04 15.28
C ARG A 20 46.18 29.20 16.20
N ASP A 21 46.91 30.20 15.71
CA ASP A 21 47.24 31.40 16.48
C ASP A 21 46.01 32.29 16.74
N LEU A 22 45.02 32.29 15.85
CA LEU A 22 43.77 33.05 16.03
C LEU A 22 42.84 32.48 17.12
N VAL A 23 42.99 31.19 17.47
CA VAL A 23 42.12 30.52 18.47
C VAL A 23 42.69 30.63 19.89
N VAL A 24 43.99 30.91 20.04
CA VAL A 24 44.67 30.93 21.35
C VAL A 24 44.53 32.29 22.07
N ASP A 25 44.26 33.38 21.34
CA ASP A 25 44.17 34.74 21.90
C ASP A 25 42.74 35.20 22.26
N LEU A 26 41.75 34.31 22.30
CA LEU A 26 40.43 34.62 22.83
C LEU A 26 40.47 34.64 24.38
N PRO A 27 40.18 35.78 25.04
CA PRO A 27 40.18 35.83 26.50
C PRO A 27 39.08 34.94 27.07
N VAL A 28 39.48 33.84 27.71
CA VAL A 28 38.60 32.93 28.45
C VAL A 28 38.10 33.65 29.71
N SER A 29 36.83 34.05 29.72
CA SER A 29 36.13 34.33 30.98
C SER A 29 36.02 33.05 31.81
N PRO A 30 36.17 33.10 33.15
CA PRO A 30 35.93 31.94 33.99
C PRO A 30 34.48 31.47 33.80
N PRO A 31 34.22 30.16 33.70
CA PRO A 31 32.89 29.65 33.41
C PRO A 31 31.92 30.02 34.54
N PRO A 32 30.68 30.47 34.24
CA PRO A 32 29.63 30.52 35.24
C PRO A 32 29.44 29.11 35.82
N GLN A 33 29.32 29.01 37.15
CA GLN A 33 29.05 27.74 37.81
C GLN A 33 27.85 27.07 37.13
N PRO A 34 27.96 25.78 36.71
CA PRO A 34 26.84 25.09 36.10
C PRO A 34 25.69 25.08 37.09
N ALA A 35 24.57 25.71 36.72
CA ALA A 35 23.31 25.52 37.41
C ALA A 35 23.05 24.01 37.53
N PRO A 36 22.45 23.53 38.65
CA PRO A 36 22.07 22.14 38.76
C PRO A 36 21.29 21.76 37.49
N PRO A 37 21.59 20.60 36.86
CA PRO A 37 20.90 20.20 35.65
C PRO A 37 19.39 20.24 35.93
N PRO A 38 18.57 20.81 35.01
CA PRO A 38 17.12 20.71 35.17
C PRO A 38 16.77 19.24 35.37
N PRO A 39 15.81 18.90 36.26
CA PRO A 39 15.44 17.52 36.48
C PRO A 39 15.08 16.92 35.12
N SER A 40 15.89 15.95 34.66
CA SER A 40 15.59 15.21 33.43
C SER A 40 14.15 14.71 33.54
N PRO A 41 13.29 14.93 32.53
CA PRO A 41 11.92 14.43 32.60
C PRO A 41 12.02 12.93 32.88
N ALA A 42 11.46 12.51 34.01
CA ALA A 42 11.54 11.13 34.47
C ALA A 42 11.08 10.23 33.32
N ARG A 43 12.01 9.41 32.79
CA ARG A 43 11.72 8.58 31.62
C ARG A 43 10.58 7.64 32.02
N PRO A 44 9.42 7.66 31.32
CA PRO A 44 8.31 6.81 31.69
C PRO A 44 8.75 5.36 31.59
N THR A 45 8.43 4.58 32.63
CA THR A 45 8.75 3.16 32.66
C THR A 45 7.84 2.43 31.70
N GLN A 46 8.39 1.54 30.88
CA GLN A 46 7.68 0.81 29.84
C GLN A 46 7.70 -0.69 30.11
N LEU A 47 6.56 -1.34 29.92
CA LEU A 47 6.40 -2.79 30.00
C LEU A 47 5.66 -3.29 28.76
N ARG A 48 6.19 -4.33 28.09
CA ARG A 48 5.52 -4.99 26.97
C ARG A 48 4.95 -6.32 27.41
N ASP A 49 3.71 -6.60 27.03
CA ASP A 49 2.97 -7.80 27.38
C ASP A 49 2.21 -8.33 26.17
N ALA A 50 2.10 -9.65 26.02
CA ALA A 50 1.33 -10.26 24.95
C ALA A 50 -0.10 -10.52 25.44
N ALA A 51 -1.10 -10.01 24.72
CA ALA A 51 -2.51 -10.17 25.08
C ALA A 51 -2.99 -11.65 25.00
N GLY A 52 -2.25 -12.49 24.27
CA GLY A 52 -2.66 -13.85 23.91
C GLY A 52 -3.40 -13.89 22.58
N ALA A 53 -3.84 -15.09 22.18
CA ALA A 53 -4.64 -15.29 20.98
C ALA A 53 -6.12 -15.04 21.29
N ILE A 54 -6.72 -14.07 20.61
CA ILE A 54 -8.14 -13.73 20.71
C ILE A 54 -8.84 -14.28 19.47
N VAL A 55 -9.70 -15.28 19.66
CA VAL A 55 -10.46 -15.89 18.58
C VAL A 55 -11.75 -15.11 18.37
N VAL A 56 -11.99 -14.64 17.14
CA VAL A 56 -13.21 -13.93 16.77
C VAL A 56 -13.86 -14.57 15.54
N PRO A 57 -15.19 -14.70 15.50
CA PRO A 57 -15.87 -15.26 14.34
C PRO A 57 -15.77 -14.30 13.16
N ALA A 58 -15.48 -14.85 11.99
CA ALA A 58 -15.54 -14.12 10.73
C ALA A 58 -16.99 -13.89 10.29
N ARG A 59 -17.18 -13.08 9.24
CA ARG A 59 -18.48 -12.93 8.58
C ARG A 59 -19.07 -14.29 8.22
N GLY A 60 -20.33 -14.51 8.60
CA GLY A 60 -21.04 -15.76 8.38
C GLY A 60 -20.84 -16.83 9.46
N TYR A 61 -19.99 -16.58 10.47
CA TYR A 61 -19.82 -17.44 11.67
C TYR A 61 -19.31 -18.87 11.42
N VAL A 62 -18.93 -19.24 10.20
CA VAL A 62 -18.40 -20.57 9.86
C VAL A 62 -16.91 -20.68 10.19
N PHE A 63 -16.16 -19.61 9.90
CA PHE A 63 -14.72 -19.55 10.10
C PHE A 63 -14.37 -18.51 11.17
N GLN A 64 -13.14 -18.57 11.66
CA GLN A 64 -12.64 -17.72 12.73
C GLN A 64 -11.34 -17.02 12.33
N PHE A 65 -11.14 -15.82 12.86
CA PHE A 65 -9.85 -15.14 12.84
C PHE A 65 -9.18 -15.29 14.21
N THR A 66 -7.88 -15.50 14.19
CA THR A 66 -7.06 -15.45 15.41
C THR A 66 -6.33 -14.12 15.46
N VAL A 67 -6.76 -13.23 16.34
CA VAL A 67 -6.14 -11.92 16.54
C VAL A 67 -5.11 -12.04 17.64
N HIS A 68 -3.88 -11.63 17.35
CA HIS A 68 -2.82 -11.52 18.33
C HIS A 68 -2.50 -10.06 18.55
N ALA A 69 -2.18 -9.71 19.80
CA ALA A 69 -1.80 -8.34 20.10
C ALA A 69 -0.68 -8.26 21.12
N THR A 70 0.16 -7.24 20.93
CA THR A 70 1.16 -6.80 21.89
C THR A 70 0.67 -5.51 22.53
N LEU A 71 0.61 -5.52 23.86
CA LEU A 71 0.22 -4.40 24.70
C LEU A 71 1.49 -3.76 25.27
N THR A 72 1.73 -2.51 24.92
CA THR A 72 2.84 -1.71 25.44
C THR A 72 2.30 -0.72 26.47
N TRP A 73 2.61 -0.97 27.73
CA TRP A 73 2.20 -0.18 28.88
C TRP A 73 3.26 0.83 29.24
N THR A 74 2.84 2.05 29.58
CA THR A 74 3.71 3.12 30.07
C THR A 74 3.10 3.78 31.29
N GLY A 75 3.90 3.95 32.34
CA GLY A 75 3.51 4.66 33.55
C GLY A 75 4.55 5.71 33.94
N THR A 76 4.08 6.88 34.37
CA THR A 76 4.96 7.99 34.80
C THR A 76 5.22 7.88 36.30
N GLY A 77 6.48 7.93 36.72
CA GLY A 77 6.86 7.93 38.14
C GLY A 77 6.74 6.58 38.86
N LEU A 78 6.51 5.48 38.13
CA LEU A 78 6.42 4.13 38.69
C LEU A 78 7.72 3.34 38.50
N SER A 79 8.09 2.52 39.49
CA SER A 79 9.07 1.46 39.29
C SER A 79 8.51 0.36 38.39
N THR A 80 9.38 -0.42 37.77
CA THR A 80 8.98 -1.54 36.89
C THR A 80 8.11 -2.57 37.62
N ASP A 81 8.40 -2.85 38.89
CA ASP A 81 7.65 -3.83 39.68
C ASP A 81 6.23 -3.35 40.02
N LEU A 82 6.09 -2.07 40.40
CA LEU A 82 4.79 -1.45 40.63
C LEU A 82 3.97 -1.36 39.34
N LEU A 83 4.62 -0.99 38.22
CA LEU A 83 3.99 -1.00 36.89
C LEU A 83 3.47 -2.40 36.56
N GLY A 84 4.28 -3.45 36.77
CA GLY A 84 3.86 -4.83 36.57
C GLY A 84 2.67 -5.25 37.44
N TRP A 85 2.62 -4.79 38.69
CA TRP A 85 1.48 -5.05 39.58
C TRP A 85 0.19 -4.42 39.07
N HIS A 86 0.20 -3.13 38.71
CA HIS A 86 -0.99 -2.47 38.18
C HIS A 86 -1.42 -3.03 36.84
N VAL A 87 -0.45 -3.33 35.94
CA VAL A 87 -0.74 -3.92 34.62
C VAL A 87 -1.52 -5.23 34.77
N ARG A 88 -1.22 -6.08 35.75
CA ARG A 88 -1.99 -7.31 36.00
C ARG A 88 -3.47 -7.03 36.30
N GLN A 89 -3.79 -5.92 36.97
CA GLN A 89 -5.16 -5.56 37.31
C GLN A 89 -5.93 -4.96 36.12
N VAL A 90 -5.27 -4.11 35.32
CA VAL A 90 -5.92 -3.42 34.19
C VAL A 90 -5.91 -4.23 32.89
N ARG A 91 -5.00 -5.22 32.76
CA ARG A 91 -4.86 -6.06 31.56
C ARG A 91 -6.18 -6.68 31.08
N PRO A 92 -7.02 -7.30 31.93
CA PRO A 92 -8.28 -7.90 31.46
C PRO A 92 -9.22 -6.88 30.80
N ARG A 93 -9.22 -5.62 31.26
CA ARG A 93 -10.03 -4.55 30.67
C ARG A 93 -9.54 -4.16 29.28
N ALA A 94 -8.22 -4.09 29.09
CA ALA A 94 -7.62 -3.84 27.78
C ALA A 94 -7.91 -4.97 26.80
N ILE A 95 -7.77 -6.23 27.23
CA ILE A 95 -8.10 -7.40 26.40
C ILE A 95 -9.58 -7.42 26.02
N LEU A 96 -10.49 -7.12 26.97
CA LEU A 96 -11.92 -7.08 26.69
C LEU A 96 -12.28 -5.97 25.68
N ARG A 97 -11.66 -4.78 25.82
CA ARG A 97 -11.85 -3.68 24.87
C ARG A 97 -11.35 -4.06 23.48
N LEU A 98 -10.17 -4.66 23.38
CA LEU A 98 -9.61 -5.16 22.13
C LEU A 98 -10.51 -6.23 21.49
N THR A 99 -11.01 -7.18 22.29
CA THR A 99 -11.89 -8.26 21.83
C THR A 99 -13.18 -7.70 21.25
N ARG A 100 -13.77 -6.67 21.87
CA ARG A 100 -14.98 -6.01 21.35
C ARG A 100 -14.72 -5.30 20.01
N LEU A 101 -13.59 -4.59 19.89
CA LEU A 101 -13.19 -3.95 18.64
C LEU A 101 -12.94 -4.99 17.53
N ALA A 102 -12.19 -6.05 17.85
CA ALA A 102 -11.92 -7.17 16.95
C ALA A 102 -13.21 -7.85 16.48
N ALA A 103 -14.12 -8.17 17.40
CA ALA A 103 -15.39 -8.81 17.07
C ALA A 103 -16.33 -7.92 16.23
N ALA A 104 -16.29 -6.60 16.43
CA ALA A 104 -17.06 -5.67 15.61
C ALA A 104 -16.50 -5.58 14.19
N ALA A 105 -15.17 -5.48 14.04
CA ALA A 105 -14.51 -5.41 12.74
C ALA A 105 -14.62 -6.74 11.97
N ALA A 106 -14.41 -7.88 12.63
CA ALA A 106 -14.38 -9.21 12.01
C ALA A 106 -15.69 -9.60 11.30
N ARG A 107 -16.83 -9.04 11.73
CA ARG A 107 -18.15 -9.29 11.12
C ARG A 107 -18.30 -8.67 9.72
N THR A 108 -17.50 -7.66 9.39
CA THR A 108 -17.55 -6.97 8.10
C THR A 108 -16.76 -7.74 7.03
N PHE A 109 -15.68 -8.41 7.42
CA PHE A 109 -14.73 -9.00 6.49
C PHE A 109 -15.00 -10.50 6.21
N PRO A 110 -14.92 -10.92 4.93
CA PRO A 110 -14.90 -12.33 4.55
C PRO A 110 -13.70 -13.09 5.15
N PRO A 111 -13.82 -14.42 5.36
CA PRO A 111 -12.82 -15.22 6.06
C PRO A 111 -11.46 -15.31 5.36
N HIS A 112 -11.36 -14.99 4.06
CA HIS A 112 -10.09 -14.99 3.33
C HIS A 112 -9.33 -13.66 3.43
N GLN A 113 -9.94 -12.59 3.96
CA GLN A 113 -9.39 -11.24 3.98
C GLN A 113 -8.81 -10.86 5.35
N ALA A 114 -7.92 -11.68 5.90
CA ALA A 114 -7.29 -11.38 7.19
C ALA A 114 -6.42 -10.11 7.15
N GLY A 115 -5.74 -9.85 6.02
CA GLY A 115 -4.91 -8.65 5.87
C GLY A 115 -5.73 -7.36 5.91
N GLU A 116 -6.91 -7.35 5.31
CA GLU A 116 -7.80 -6.18 5.36
C GLU A 116 -8.35 -5.93 6.77
N LEU A 117 -8.70 -7.02 7.48
CA LEU A 117 -9.10 -6.94 8.88
C LEU A 117 -7.96 -6.41 9.77
N GLU A 118 -6.72 -6.84 9.53
CA GLU A 118 -5.54 -6.35 10.26
C GLU A 118 -5.37 -4.84 10.06
N VAL A 119 -5.38 -4.38 8.81
CA VAL A 119 -5.24 -2.95 8.49
C VAL A 119 -6.40 -2.14 9.09
N ALA A 120 -7.62 -2.66 9.03
CA ALA A 120 -8.78 -2.02 9.61
C ALA A 120 -8.67 -1.92 11.14
N LEU A 121 -8.19 -2.95 11.82
CA LEU A 121 -7.97 -2.95 13.26
C LEU A 121 -6.84 -2.02 13.68
N GLN A 122 -5.72 -2.05 12.98
CA GLN A 122 -4.60 -1.13 13.23
C GLN A 122 -5.05 0.32 13.04
N ARG A 123 -5.84 0.62 11.99
CA ARG A 123 -6.41 1.96 11.78
C ARG A 123 -7.40 2.35 12.87
N ALA A 124 -8.26 1.42 13.31
CA ALA A 124 -9.23 1.68 14.37
C ALA A 124 -8.56 1.94 15.73
N VAL A 125 -7.43 1.27 16.00
CA VAL A 125 -6.61 1.50 17.20
C VAL A 125 -5.83 2.81 17.09
N ALA A 126 -5.17 3.06 15.95
CA ALA A 126 -4.38 4.27 15.71
C ALA A 126 -5.23 5.55 15.66
N GLY A 127 -6.49 5.45 15.22
CA GLY A 127 -7.44 6.56 15.22
C GLY A 127 -7.98 6.93 16.61
N GLN A 128 -7.71 6.10 17.64
CA GLN A 128 -8.06 6.41 19.02
C GLN A 128 -6.85 6.94 19.78
N PRO A 129 -7.04 7.85 20.76
CA PRO A 129 -5.96 8.21 21.67
C PRO A 129 -5.46 6.94 22.39
N PRO A 130 -4.17 6.93 22.81
CA PRO A 130 -3.63 5.85 23.62
C PRO A 130 -4.56 5.49 24.77
N TRP A 131 -4.79 4.20 25.00
CA TRP A 131 -5.80 3.78 25.97
C TRP A 131 -5.34 4.13 27.38
N GLN A 132 -6.06 5.02 28.03
CA GLN A 132 -5.80 5.43 29.41
C GLN A 132 -6.59 4.53 30.36
N PHE A 133 -5.91 4.00 31.36
CA PHE A 133 -6.49 3.23 32.45
C PHE A 133 -6.10 3.88 33.77
N ARG A 134 -7.09 4.12 34.63
CA ARG A 134 -6.88 4.61 35.99
C ARG A 134 -7.08 3.47 36.97
N ASP A 135 -6.12 3.30 37.86
CA ASP A 135 -6.17 2.34 38.96
C ASP A 135 -5.75 3.06 40.25
N GLY A 136 -6.72 3.47 41.06
CA GLY A 136 -6.52 4.40 42.15
C GLY A 136 -5.99 5.76 41.66
N ASP A 137 -4.89 6.22 42.25
CA ASP A 137 -4.22 7.49 41.90
C ASP A 137 -3.24 7.37 40.73
N THR A 138 -3.07 6.17 40.17
CA THR A 138 -2.09 5.92 39.10
C THR A 138 -2.77 5.91 37.73
N GLU A 139 -2.21 6.67 36.79
CA GLU A 139 -2.62 6.68 35.38
C GLU A 139 -1.64 5.87 34.53
N LEU A 140 -2.18 4.92 33.78
CA LEU A 140 -1.44 4.03 32.90
C LEU A 140 -1.90 4.26 31.46
N THR A 141 -0.94 4.36 30.56
CA THR A 141 -1.23 4.44 29.12
C THR A 141 -0.86 3.12 28.45
N CYS A 142 -1.74 2.63 27.57
CA CYS A 142 -1.54 1.41 26.81
C CYS A 142 -1.59 1.71 25.30
N ARG A 143 -0.55 1.29 24.59
CA ARG A 143 -0.50 1.23 23.13
C ARG A 143 -0.67 -0.22 22.71
N VAL A 144 -1.49 -0.45 21.70
CA VAL A 144 -1.80 -1.80 21.20
C VAL A 144 -1.31 -1.94 19.77
N ASP A 145 -0.52 -2.98 19.53
CA ASP A 145 -0.10 -3.40 18.20
C ASP A 145 -0.75 -4.75 17.90
N VAL A 146 -1.44 -4.87 16.76
CA VAL A 146 -2.31 -6.01 16.43
C VAL A 146 -1.87 -6.65 15.13
N TRP A 147 -1.89 -7.98 15.06
CA TRP A 147 -1.80 -8.74 13.82
C TRP A 147 -2.83 -9.88 13.80
N VAL A 148 -3.24 -10.28 12.60
CA VAL A 148 -4.35 -11.24 12.41
C VAL A 148 -3.89 -12.46 11.64
N ARG A 149 -4.28 -13.64 12.13
CA ARG A 149 -4.08 -14.91 11.44
C ARG A 149 -5.41 -15.47 10.94
N LEU A 150 -5.37 -16.00 9.72
CA LEU A 150 -6.45 -16.79 9.13
C LEU A 150 -6.68 -18.08 9.92
N ASP A 151 -7.90 -18.58 9.83
CA ASP A 151 -8.20 -19.95 10.22
C ASP A 151 -7.32 -20.93 9.45
N GLU A 152 -6.94 -22.02 10.10
CA GLU A 152 -6.04 -23.01 9.52
C GLU A 152 -6.67 -23.67 8.29
N ALA A 153 -7.97 -23.97 8.34
CA ALA A 153 -8.70 -24.55 7.21
C ALA A 153 -8.71 -23.62 5.98
N VAL A 154 -8.94 -22.33 6.19
CA VAL A 154 -8.95 -21.32 5.11
C VAL A 154 -7.53 -21.12 4.57
N ARG A 155 -6.53 -21.10 5.45
CA ARG A 155 -5.12 -20.99 5.06
C ARG A 155 -4.69 -22.14 4.17
N GLN A 156 -5.06 -23.38 4.52
CA GLN A 156 -4.75 -24.57 3.70
C GLN A 156 -5.45 -24.53 2.34
N ALA A 157 -6.69 -24.05 2.29
CA ALA A 157 -7.42 -23.91 1.02
C ALA A 157 -6.85 -22.81 0.11
N LEU A 158 -6.33 -21.72 0.67
CA LEU A 158 -5.73 -20.61 -0.08
C LEU A 158 -4.27 -20.82 -0.47
N LEU A 159 -3.57 -21.74 0.20
CA LEU A 159 -2.16 -22.02 -0.04
C LEU A 159 -1.86 -22.34 -1.53
N PRO A 160 -2.55 -23.29 -2.19
CA PRO A 160 -2.22 -23.64 -3.57
C PRO A 160 -2.42 -22.46 -4.54
N TYR A 161 -3.46 -21.65 -4.32
CA TYR A 161 -3.70 -20.45 -5.14
C TYR A 161 -2.61 -19.40 -4.92
N SER A 162 -2.21 -19.18 -3.67
CA SER A 162 -1.16 -18.23 -3.33
C SER A 162 0.20 -18.65 -3.91
N GLU A 163 0.51 -19.95 -3.88
CA GLU A 163 1.72 -20.51 -4.50
C GLU A 163 1.74 -20.33 -6.01
N GLN A 164 0.60 -20.52 -6.69
CA GLN A 164 0.49 -20.26 -8.13
C GLN A 164 0.75 -18.79 -8.46
N LEU A 165 0.21 -17.86 -7.66
CA LEU A 165 0.43 -16.44 -7.87
C LEU A 165 1.90 -16.05 -7.69
N VAL A 166 2.55 -16.56 -6.63
CA VAL A 166 3.98 -16.32 -6.38
C VAL A 166 4.84 -16.90 -7.50
N ASN A 167 4.49 -18.08 -8.02
CA ASN A 167 5.21 -18.67 -9.15
C ASN A 167 5.07 -17.83 -10.43
N LEU A 168 3.86 -17.36 -10.74
CA LEU A 168 3.63 -16.49 -11.88
C LEU A 168 4.41 -15.17 -11.77
N GLU A 169 4.43 -14.55 -10.59
CA GLU A 169 5.22 -13.34 -10.34
C GLU A 169 6.72 -13.63 -10.53
N GLY A 170 7.23 -14.71 -9.95
CA GLY A 170 8.62 -15.12 -10.11
C GLY A 170 9.00 -15.39 -11.57
N GLN A 171 8.10 -16.02 -12.34
CA GLN A 171 8.31 -16.21 -13.78
C GLN A 171 8.37 -14.88 -14.51
N TYR A 172 7.46 -13.95 -14.21
CA TYR A 172 7.44 -12.62 -14.80
C TYR A 172 8.73 -11.84 -14.51
N GLU A 173 9.18 -11.82 -13.25
CA GLU A 173 10.44 -11.18 -12.86
C GLU A 173 11.64 -11.77 -13.60
N VAL A 174 11.70 -13.10 -13.75
CA VAL A 174 12.77 -13.76 -14.51
C VAL A 174 12.76 -13.32 -15.97
N GLN A 175 11.60 -13.22 -16.61
CA GLN A 175 11.51 -12.75 -18.00
C GLN A 175 11.93 -11.28 -18.12
N LEU A 176 11.58 -10.43 -17.16
CA LEU A 176 11.99 -9.04 -17.14
C LEU A 176 13.51 -8.92 -17.06
N ARG A 177 14.16 -9.66 -16.16
CA ARG A 177 15.63 -9.68 -16.04
C ARG A 177 16.32 -10.20 -17.30
N ARG A 178 15.73 -11.19 -17.98
CA ARG A 178 16.26 -11.69 -19.26
C ARG A 178 16.19 -10.62 -20.34
N ALA A 179 15.07 -9.90 -20.43
CA ALA A 179 14.91 -8.80 -21.39
C ALA A 179 15.93 -7.68 -21.12
N GLU A 180 16.10 -7.26 -19.87
CA GLU A 180 17.11 -6.27 -19.46
C GLU A 180 18.53 -6.72 -19.84
N CYS A 181 18.86 -8.00 -19.63
CA CYS A 181 20.17 -8.55 -19.98
C CYS A 181 20.43 -8.55 -21.49
N VAL A 182 19.44 -8.96 -22.29
CA VAL A 182 19.53 -8.92 -23.76
C VAL A 182 19.68 -7.48 -24.25
N GLU A 183 18.95 -6.53 -23.67
CA GLU A 183 19.07 -5.12 -24.03
C GLU A 183 20.47 -4.57 -23.71
N GLN A 184 21.00 -4.86 -22.53
CA GLN A 184 22.37 -4.46 -22.16
C GLN A 184 23.42 -5.06 -23.09
N LEU A 185 23.26 -6.34 -23.45
CA LEU A 185 24.15 -7.00 -24.39
C LEU A 185 24.06 -6.37 -25.78
N ASN A 186 22.86 -6.06 -26.25
CA ASN A 186 22.64 -5.40 -27.54
C ASN A 186 23.30 -4.02 -27.57
N ARG A 187 23.10 -3.19 -26.54
CA ARG A 187 23.76 -1.88 -26.42
C ARG A 187 25.28 -2.02 -26.49
N ARG A 188 25.86 -2.97 -25.77
CA ARG A 188 27.31 -3.22 -25.82
C ARG A 188 27.81 -3.65 -27.19
N TRP A 189 27.03 -4.46 -27.92
CA TRP A 189 27.38 -4.83 -29.29
C TRP A 189 27.34 -3.64 -30.24
N VAL A 190 26.33 -2.77 -30.11
CA VAL A 190 26.26 -1.52 -30.87
C VAL A 190 27.46 -0.63 -30.57
N ASP A 191 27.79 -0.41 -29.29
CA ASP A 191 28.95 0.38 -28.87
C ASP A 191 30.26 -0.16 -29.47
N LEU A 192 30.46 -1.49 -29.46
CA LEU A 192 31.64 -2.13 -30.06
C LEU A 192 31.68 -1.93 -31.58
N LEU A 193 30.57 -2.09 -32.28
CA LEU A 193 30.49 -1.88 -33.73
C LEU A 193 30.75 -0.42 -34.10
N GLU A 194 30.26 0.54 -33.30
CA GLU A 194 30.57 1.96 -33.44
C GLU A 194 32.07 2.24 -33.21
N GLU A 195 32.69 1.65 -32.19
CA GLU A 195 34.13 1.77 -31.93
C GLU A 195 34.97 1.21 -33.10
N PHE A 196 34.58 0.05 -33.64
CA PHE A 196 35.25 -0.57 -34.80
C PHE A 196 35.11 0.26 -36.08
N THR A 197 33.98 0.92 -36.29
CA THR A 197 33.73 1.76 -37.48
C THR A 197 34.32 3.17 -37.35
N ALA A 198 34.51 3.70 -36.14
CA ALA A 198 35.10 5.01 -35.89
C ALA A 198 36.65 4.99 -35.73
N GLY A 199 37.25 3.82 -35.49
CA GLY A 199 38.69 3.67 -35.32
C GLY A 199 39.52 3.89 -36.61
N PRO A 200 40.83 4.21 -36.52
CA PRO A 200 41.71 4.48 -37.66
C PRO A 200 41.93 3.29 -38.61
N VAL A 201 41.44 2.10 -38.25
CA VAL A 201 41.42 0.88 -39.07
C VAL A 201 40.21 0.87 -40.04
N SER A 202 39.29 1.85 -39.97
CA SER A 202 38.13 1.95 -40.86
C SER A 202 38.49 2.12 -42.35
N GLY A 203 39.75 2.47 -42.67
CA GLY A 203 40.26 2.46 -44.05
C GLY A 203 40.78 1.10 -44.54
N ALA A 204 40.92 0.13 -43.65
CA ALA A 204 41.50 -1.19 -43.90
C ALA A 204 40.59 -2.35 -43.45
N VAL A 205 39.29 -2.09 -43.25
CA VAL A 205 38.30 -3.18 -43.14
C VAL A 205 38.11 -3.73 -44.55
N ASP A 206 38.49 -4.98 -44.75
CA ASP A 206 38.40 -5.63 -46.05
C ASP A 206 36.94 -5.62 -46.56
N ARG A 207 36.74 -5.49 -47.87
CA ARG A 207 35.40 -5.38 -48.49
C ARG A 207 34.50 -6.55 -48.07
N GLU A 208 35.10 -7.73 -47.95
CA GLU A 208 34.47 -8.98 -47.53
C GLU A 208 33.91 -8.91 -46.11
N THR A 209 34.62 -8.28 -45.16
CA THR A 209 34.17 -8.11 -43.78
C THR A 209 33.00 -7.14 -43.69
N ARG A 210 32.97 -6.10 -44.55
CA ARG A 210 31.86 -5.14 -44.61
C ARG A 210 30.61 -5.79 -45.20
N GLU A 211 30.75 -6.56 -46.27
CA GLU A 211 29.64 -7.34 -46.86
C GLU A 211 29.09 -8.36 -45.86
N ALA A 212 29.94 -9.04 -45.09
CA ALA A 212 29.52 -9.99 -44.05
C ALA A 212 28.73 -9.31 -42.91
N LEU A 213 29.10 -8.09 -42.50
CA LEU A 213 28.37 -7.31 -41.50
C LEU A 213 27.00 -6.84 -42.03
N ASP A 214 26.93 -6.36 -43.28
CA ASP A 214 25.68 -5.95 -43.92
C ASP A 214 24.72 -7.13 -44.14
N ASP A 215 25.25 -8.32 -44.40
CA ASP A 215 24.47 -9.57 -44.49
C ASP A 215 23.96 -10.02 -43.11
N ALA A 216 24.79 -9.92 -42.06
CA ALA A 216 24.37 -10.24 -40.70
C ALA A 216 23.28 -9.28 -40.19
N ALA A 217 23.40 -7.98 -40.49
CA ALA A 217 22.38 -6.98 -40.16
C ALA A 217 21.05 -7.25 -40.85
N ARG A 218 21.07 -7.64 -42.14
CA ARG A 218 19.87 -8.03 -42.89
C ARG A 218 19.19 -9.26 -42.29
N ARG A 219 19.95 -10.31 -41.95
CA ARG A 219 19.41 -11.51 -41.31
C ARG A 219 18.77 -11.22 -39.95
N MET A 220 19.42 -10.40 -39.11
CA MET A 220 18.83 -9.99 -37.83
C MET A 220 17.54 -9.18 -38.00
N ALA A 221 17.45 -8.31 -39.01
CA ALA A 221 16.23 -7.54 -39.26
C ALA A 221 15.06 -8.45 -39.74
N GLU A 222 15.36 -9.50 -40.50
CA GLU A 222 14.38 -10.51 -40.91
C GLU A 222 13.90 -11.32 -39.70
N ASP A 223 14.81 -11.79 -38.84
CA ASP A 223 14.48 -12.51 -37.61
C ASP A 223 13.62 -11.67 -36.65
N GLN A 224 13.92 -10.38 -36.51
CA GLN A 224 13.12 -9.46 -35.70
C GLN A 224 11.69 -9.27 -36.25
N ARG A 225 11.53 -9.19 -37.57
CA ARG A 225 10.20 -9.11 -38.19
C ARG A 225 9.41 -10.39 -37.97
N ALA A 226 10.03 -11.55 -38.17
CA ALA A 226 9.40 -12.84 -37.91
C ALA A 226 8.95 -12.99 -36.44
N ALA A 227 9.78 -12.54 -35.48
CA ALA A 227 9.43 -12.53 -34.07
C ALA A 227 8.27 -11.55 -33.74
N ALA A 228 8.24 -10.38 -34.38
CA ALA A 228 7.15 -9.40 -34.23
C ALA A 228 5.82 -9.92 -34.81
N GLU A 229 5.87 -10.60 -35.95
CA GLU A 229 4.71 -11.25 -36.57
C GLU A 229 4.17 -12.39 -35.71
N TRP A 230 5.06 -13.24 -35.19
CA TRP A 230 4.70 -14.35 -34.31
C TRP A 230 4.08 -13.87 -32.99
N SER A 231 4.67 -12.85 -32.35
CA SER A 231 4.09 -12.26 -31.14
C SER A 231 2.74 -11.58 -31.41
N GLY A 232 2.59 -10.93 -32.56
CA GLY A 232 1.29 -10.42 -33.02
C GLY A 232 0.25 -11.53 -33.19
N GLU A 233 0.62 -12.69 -33.75
CA GLU A 233 -0.29 -13.84 -33.87
C GLU A 233 -0.65 -14.44 -32.51
N LEU A 234 0.30 -14.57 -31.58
CA LEU A 234 0.01 -15.04 -30.21
C LEU A 234 -0.97 -14.12 -29.48
N LEU A 235 -0.86 -12.80 -29.65
CA LEU A 235 -1.80 -11.84 -29.07
C LEU A 235 -3.19 -11.97 -29.69
N ARG A 236 -3.28 -12.16 -31.01
CA ARG A 236 -4.56 -12.43 -31.70
C ARG A 236 -5.17 -13.76 -31.24
N GLN A 237 -4.35 -14.80 -31.08
CA GLN A 237 -4.80 -16.11 -30.61
C GLN A 237 -5.34 -16.01 -29.18
N ARG A 238 -4.65 -15.29 -28.29
CA ARG A 238 -5.12 -15.05 -26.92
C ARG A 238 -6.42 -14.24 -26.89
N GLN A 239 -6.58 -13.24 -27.78
CA GLN A 239 -7.83 -12.49 -27.90
C GLN A 239 -8.98 -13.40 -28.35
N ARG A 240 -8.76 -14.24 -29.38
CA ARG A 240 -9.74 -15.24 -29.82
C ARG A 240 -10.09 -16.21 -28.69
N ASP A 241 -9.11 -16.75 -27.96
CA ASP A 241 -9.37 -17.66 -26.84
C ASP A 241 -10.13 -16.96 -25.71
N ARG A 242 -9.86 -15.68 -25.46
CA ARG A 242 -10.62 -14.87 -24.50
C ARG A 242 -12.07 -14.68 -24.95
N ASP A 243 -12.30 -14.39 -26.22
CA ASP A 243 -13.64 -14.20 -26.79
C ASP A 243 -14.44 -15.52 -26.85
N VAL A 244 -13.76 -16.66 -26.86
CA VAL A 244 -14.38 -18.01 -26.81
C VAL A 244 -14.66 -18.48 -25.38
N PHE A 245 -13.80 -18.16 -24.41
CA PHE A 245 -13.96 -18.61 -23.02
C PHE A 245 -14.76 -17.66 -22.13
N TRP A 246 -14.83 -16.36 -22.45
CA TRP A 246 -15.57 -15.39 -21.64
C TRP A 246 -17.11 -15.46 -21.73
N PRO A 247 -17.76 -15.96 -22.80
CA PRO A 247 -19.21 -16.20 -22.81
C PRO A 247 -19.66 -17.32 -21.84
N LEU A 248 -18.75 -18.19 -21.40
CA LEU A 248 -19.04 -19.27 -20.44
C LEU A 248 -18.84 -18.86 -18.98
N LEU A 249 -18.19 -17.72 -18.73
CA LEU A 249 -18.03 -17.11 -17.41
C LEU A 249 -18.83 -15.80 -17.25
N ALA A 250 -19.46 -15.32 -18.33
CA ALA A 250 -20.51 -14.33 -18.28
C ALA A 250 -21.78 -14.95 -17.67
N VAL A 251 -21.75 -15.16 -16.35
CA VAL A 251 -22.98 -15.03 -15.57
C VAL A 251 -23.55 -13.66 -15.93
N ASP A 252 -24.76 -13.65 -16.48
CA ASP A 252 -25.55 -12.43 -16.71
C ASP A 252 -25.55 -11.60 -15.42
N VAL A 253 -24.66 -10.61 -15.37
CA VAL A 253 -24.80 -9.50 -14.43
C VAL A 253 -25.92 -8.66 -15.04
N PRO A 254 -27.14 -8.64 -14.45
CA PRO A 254 -28.21 -7.82 -15.01
C PRO A 254 -27.72 -6.37 -15.06
N SER A 255 -27.69 -5.83 -16.28
CA SER A 255 -27.54 -4.41 -16.53
C SER A 255 -28.47 -3.65 -15.59
N PRO A 256 -27.98 -2.72 -14.75
CA PRO A 256 -28.86 -1.94 -13.89
C PRO A 256 -29.85 -1.21 -14.79
N ALA A 257 -31.12 -1.55 -14.59
CA ALA A 257 -32.25 -1.01 -15.31
C ALA A 257 -32.11 0.52 -15.49
N ALA A 258 -32.31 0.96 -16.73
CA ALA A 258 -32.72 2.31 -17.04
C ALA A 258 -33.99 2.61 -16.22
N GLY A 259 -33.81 3.25 -15.07
CA GLY A 259 -34.85 3.53 -14.10
C GLY A 259 -34.33 4.59 -13.14
N GLY A 260 -34.28 5.83 -13.61
CA GLY A 260 -33.76 6.95 -12.83
C GLY A 260 -33.84 8.25 -13.60
N GLY A 261 -35.04 8.63 -14.04
CA GLY A 261 -35.32 10.00 -14.48
C GLY A 261 -35.04 10.94 -13.30
N VAL A 262 -33.95 11.69 -13.41
CA VAL A 262 -33.65 12.80 -12.52
C VAL A 262 -34.67 13.91 -12.81
N PRO A 263 -35.47 14.36 -11.82
CA PRO A 263 -36.35 15.50 -12.02
C PRO A 263 -35.50 16.77 -12.23
N ALA A 264 -35.73 17.44 -13.34
CA ALA A 264 -35.13 18.73 -13.64
C ALA A 264 -35.54 19.75 -12.57
N GLN A 265 -34.54 20.33 -11.92
CA GLN A 265 -34.69 21.42 -10.97
C GLN A 265 -35.13 22.70 -11.71
N PRO A 266 -36.19 23.41 -11.26
CA PRO A 266 -36.68 24.61 -11.94
C PRO A 266 -35.80 25.83 -11.63
N GLY A 267 -35.34 26.52 -12.68
CA GLY A 267 -34.70 27.83 -12.61
C GLY A 267 -35.71 28.97 -12.37
N PRO A 268 -35.24 30.15 -11.95
CA PRO A 268 -36.09 31.18 -11.35
C PRO A 268 -36.88 32.01 -12.37
N ALA A 269 -38.06 32.41 -11.90
CA ALA A 269 -39.02 33.41 -12.36
C ALA A 269 -38.63 34.31 -13.55
N SER A 270 -39.47 34.26 -14.58
CA SER A 270 -39.90 35.45 -15.31
C SER A 270 -41.43 35.43 -15.36
N GLU A 271 -42.00 36.52 -14.85
CA GLU A 271 -43.44 36.79 -14.64
C GLU A 271 -44.23 37.02 -15.95
N PRO A 272 -45.57 37.08 -15.88
CA PRO A 272 -46.47 36.57 -16.91
C PRO A 272 -47.15 37.65 -17.78
N ALA A 273 -47.69 37.20 -18.91
CA ALA A 273 -48.83 37.80 -19.61
C ALA A 273 -49.43 36.68 -20.48
N ALA A 274 -50.73 36.56 -20.73
CA ALA A 274 -51.98 37.08 -20.21
C ALA A 274 -53.04 36.21 -20.91
N ASP A 275 -54.25 36.19 -20.34
CA ASP A 275 -55.49 35.72 -20.96
C ASP A 275 -55.64 34.22 -21.24
N ASP A 276 -56.83 33.63 -21.16
CA ASP A 276 -58.13 33.98 -20.60
C ASP A 276 -58.95 32.69 -20.78
N SER A 277 -60.04 32.58 -20.04
CA SER A 277 -61.14 31.63 -20.22
C SER A 277 -60.93 30.21 -19.67
N ALA A 278 -61.87 29.55 -19.02
CA ALA A 278 -63.07 29.88 -18.23
C ALA A 278 -63.81 28.53 -18.04
N THR A 279 -64.50 28.38 -16.90
CA THR A 279 -65.73 27.58 -16.75
C THR A 279 -65.59 26.06 -16.48
N GLU A 280 -65.63 25.74 -15.18
CA GLU A 280 -66.51 24.79 -14.45
C GLU A 280 -67.74 24.17 -15.20
N PRO A 281 -68.56 23.24 -14.65
CA PRO A 281 -68.45 22.41 -13.42
C PRO A 281 -69.07 20.97 -13.54
N VAL A 282 -69.18 20.27 -12.38
CA VAL A 282 -70.31 19.36 -11.96
C VAL A 282 -70.39 17.96 -12.63
N ARG A 283 -70.60 16.80 -11.97
CA ARG A 283 -71.02 16.38 -10.61
C ARG A 283 -70.75 14.85 -10.41
N PRO A 284 -71.01 14.30 -9.19
CA PRO A 284 -70.65 12.96 -8.71
C PRO A 284 -71.83 11.95 -8.65
N GLY A 285 -71.51 10.69 -8.32
CA GLY A 285 -72.42 9.59 -7.92
C GLY A 285 -71.72 8.26 -8.25
N GLU A 286 -71.77 7.15 -7.52
CA GLU A 286 -72.48 6.65 -6.34
C GLU A 286 -71.66 5.45 -5.82
N ALA A 287 -71.49 5.29 -4.50
CA ALA A 287 -72.03 4.16 -3.72
C ALA A 287 -71.97 2.78 -4.41
N GLY A 288 -71.14 1.85 -3.94
CA GLY A 288 -71.62 0.81 -3.03
C GLY A 288 -70.97 -0.56 -3.32
N PRO A 289 -71.13 -1.56 -2.43
CA PRO A 289 -70.03 -2.41 -1.96
C PRO A 289 -70.24 -3.92 -2.23
N GLU A 290 -69.38 -4.72 -1.57
CA GLU A 290 -69.49 -6.17 -1.30
C GLU A 290 -69.01 -7.13 -2.39
N THR A 291 -68.04 -7.99 -2.06
CA THR A 291 -68.38 -9.34 -1.57
C THR A 291 -67.17 -10.12 -1.08
N THR A 292 -67.39 -10.71 0.10
CA THR A 292 -66.67 -11.76 0.80
C THR A 292 -66.43 -13.00 -0.05
N GLY A 293 -65.32 -13.70 0.17
CA GLY A 293 -65.08 -15.03 -0.38
C GLY A 293 -63.97 -15.78 0.37
N ALA A 294 -64.33 -16.36 1.52
CA ALA A 294 -63.57 -17.43 2.15
C ALA A 294 -63.85 -18.75 1.42
N GLY A 295 -62.82 -19.57 1.21
CA GLY A 295 -62.95 -20.92 0.64
C GLY A 295 -61.82 -21.79 1.17
N SER A 296 -62.23 -22.87 1.83
CA SER A 296 -61.43 -23.90 2.52
C SER A 296 -60.41 -24.62 1.65
#